data_AF-A0A7X9GFA0-F1
#
_entry.id   AF-A0A7X9GFA0-F1
#
_cell.length_a   1.000
_cell.length_b   1.000
_cell.length_c   1.000
_cell.angle_alpha   90.00
_cell.angle_beta   90.00
_cell.angle_gamma   90.00
#
_symmetry.space_group_name_H-M   'P 1'
#
loop_
_entity.id
_entity.type
_entity.pdbx_description
1 polymer ?
#
loop_
_entity_poly.entity_id
_entity_poly.type
_entity_poly.pdbx_seq_one_letter_code
_entity_poly.pdbx_strand_id
1 'polypeptide(L)'
;FAVMRPRLADYVLSMPRGAQIMYPKDIAQVIQLGDIRSGMTVLESGAGSGAMSINLLDAVGETGHLTTIEMRGEFARVAEANATVYYGSRPRWWDLLTGDFDSVAATLPEHSFDRIMLDMLDPWNRLEQAYRVIAPGGVLICYVTTTTQLSRLAEALRESGVWTEPDVQETLERNWKVQGLAVRPDHQMIGHTGFLVVSRAMAEGFEALKKRERPAKDTTSDIDEMTAEERAAQLEELELRDISDRKLRKVLRDLDAQVAALPDTEGAADATDVGGSDVGVTGGAGVLM
;
A
#
# COMPACT_ATOMS: atom_id res chain seq x y z
N PHE A 1 6.62 20.59 32.92
CA PHE A 1 6.74 19.82 31.67
C PHE A 1 5.79 18.63 31.75
N ALA A 2 5.28 18.16 30.62
CA ALA A 2 4.52 16.90 30.54
C ALA A 2 5.44 15.81 29.97
N VAL A 3 5.27 14.57 30.44
CA VAL A 3 6.03 13.41 29.96
C VAL A 3 5.03 12.39 29.43
N MET A 4 5.22 11.96 28.18
CA MET A 4 4.36 10.98 27.51
C MET A 4 5.24 9.99 26.75
N ARG A 5 4.74 8.76 26.56
CA ARG A 5 5.37 7.85 25.60
C ARG A 5 5.09 8.37 24.18
N PRO A 6 6.10 8.47 23.31
CA PRO A 6 5.88 8.93 21.94
C PRO A 6 5.04 7.90 21.17
N ARG A 7 4.12 8.38 20.31
CA ARG A 7 3.56 7.54 19.25
C ARG A 7 4.63 7.33 18.18
N LEU A 8 4.46 6.31 17.34
CA LEU A 8 5.37 6.07 16.21
C LEU A 8 5.51 7.30 15.30
N ALA A 9 4.41 7.99 14.99
CA ALA A 9 4.45 9.24 14.23
C ALA A 9 5.25 10.35 14.93
N ASP A 10 5.19 10.45 16.26
CA ASP A 10 5.95 11.46 17.02
C ASP A 10 7.46 11.15 16.96
N TYR A 11 7.82 9.86 17.03
CA TYR A 11 9.20 9.41 16.87
C TYR A 11 9.74 9.69 15.46
N VAL A 12 9.02 9.27 14.42
CA VAL A 12 9.40 9.45 13.02
C VAL A 12 9.64 10.93 12.68
N LEU A 13 8.81 11.83 13.21
CA LEU A 13 8.97 13.27 12.98
C LEU A 13 10.13 13.90 13.78
N SER A 14 10.64 13.26 14.82
CA SER A 14 11.67 13.82 15.70
C SER A 14 13.02 13.10 15.64
N MET A 15 13.10 11.93 15.00
CA MET A 15 14.33 11.15 14.90
C MET A 15 15.42 11.87 14.10
N PRO A 16 16.71 11.60 14.37
CA PRO A 16 17.83 12.10 13.56
C PRO A 16 17.68 11.72 12.07
N ARG A 17 17.93 12.68 11.17
CA ARG A 17 17.72 12.50 9.73
C ARG A 17 19.04 12.63 8.96
N GLY A 18 19.36 11.60 8.18
CA GLY A 18 20.43 11.65 7.16
C GLY A 18 19.89 11.93 5.75
N ALA A 19 18.62 11.60 5.52
CA ALA A 19 17.88 11.82 4.29
C ALA A 19 16.47 12.36 4.59
N GLN A 20 15.83 12.94 3.57
CA GLN A 20 14.42 13.31 3.65
C GLN A 20 13.58 12.07 3.98
N ILE A 21 12.57 12.23 4.84
CA ILE A 21 11.68 11.15 5.25
C ILE A 21 10.35 11.24 4.50
N MET A 22 9.75 10.08 4.28
CA MET A 22 8.33 9.99 3.98
C MET A 22 7.52 10.44 5.21
N TYR A 23 6.47 11.24 4.98
CA TYR A 23 5.63 11.75 6.06
C TYR A 23 4.65 10.67 6.55
N PRO A 24 4.22 10.71 7.82
CA PRO A 24 3.29 9.71 8.37
C PRO A 24 2.01 9.51 7.55
N LYS A 25 1.47 10.58 6.94
CA LYS A 25 0.29 10.49 6.06
C LYS A 25 0.52 9.57 4.86
N ASP A 26 1.71 9.62 4.26
CA ASP A 26 2.06 8.85 3.07
C ASP A 26 2.43 7.41 3.47
N ILE A 27 3.16 7.24 4.58
CA ILE A 27 3.49 5.92 5.15
C ILE A 27 2.20 5.13 5.47
N ALA A 28 1.20 5.79 6.04
CA ALA A 28 -0.10 5.16 6.31
C ALA A 28 -0.77 4.68 5.02
N GLN A 29 -0.70 5.46 3.94
CA GLN A 29 -1.20 5.03 2.63
C GLN A 29 -0.38 3.86 2.08
N VAL A 30 0.96 3.86 2.20
CA VAL A 30 1.78 2.72 1.75
C VAL A 30 1.37 1.42 2.45
N ILE A 31 1.18 1.44 3.77
CA ILE A 31 0.73 0.25 4.51
C ILE A 31 -0.66 -0.20 4.05
N GLN A 32 -1.59 0.75 3.91
CA GLN A 32 -2.98 0.46 3.57
C GLN A 32 -3.14 -0.04 2.13
N LEU A 33 -2.56 0.66 1.16
CA LEU A 33 -2.63 0.34 -0.27
C LEU A 33 -1.79 -0.87 -0.62
N GLY A 34 -0.64 -1.00 0.05
CA GLY A 34 0.19 -2.18 -0.05
C GLY A 34 -0.41 -3.38 0.67
N ASP A 35 -1.51 -3.23 1.42
CA ASP A 35 -2.09 -4.31 2.21
C ASP A 35 -1.04 -5.07 3.01
N ILE A 36 -0.16 -4.32 3.69
CA ILE A 36 0.99 -4.84 4.43
C ILE A 36 0.51 -5.26 5.82
N ARG A 37 0.71 -6.53 6.17
CA ARG A 37 0.16 -7.14 7.37
C ARG A 37 1.18 -8.02 8.09
N SER A 38 0.83 -8.37 9.34
CA SER A 38 1.61 -9.27 10.17
C SER A 38 1.89 -10.59 9.45
N GLY A 39 3.13 -11.08 9.52
CA GLY A 39 3.56 -12.34 8.90
C GLY A 39 4.03 -12.24 7.46
N MET A 40 3.93 -11.07 6.81
CA MET A 40 4.38 -10.90 5.43
C MET A 40 5.90 -10.70 5.33
N THR A 41 6.44 -11.10 4.18
CA THR A 41 7.82 -10.81 3.78
C THR A 41 7.83 -9.62 2.84
N VAL A 42 8.43 -8.50 3.28
CA VAL A 42 8.41 -7.23 2.55
C VAL A 42 9.81 -6.83 2.13
N LEU A 43 9.97 -6.38 0.89
CA LEU A 43 11.20 -5.75 0.40
C LEU A 43 11.01 -4.24 0.37
N GLU A 44 11.95 -3.51 0.95
CA GLU A 44 12.07 -2.06 0.86
C GLU A 44 13.38 -1.72 0.13
N SER A 45 13.38 -0.66 -0.68
CA SER A 45 14.61 -0.05 -1.16
C SER A 45 14.56 1.46 -1.05
N GLY A 46 15.63 2.02 -0.50
CA GLY A 46 15.70 3.41 -0.03
C GLY A 46 15.37 3.53 1.45
N ALA A 47 16.24 2.99 2.32
CA ALA A 47 16.05 3.08 3.78
C ALA A 47 16.06 4.54 4.25
N GLY A 48 16.97 5.35 3.69
CA GLY A 48 17.16 6.75 4.06
C GLY A 48 17.41 6.91 5.56
N SER A 49 16.48 7.54 6.28
CA SER A 49 16.56 7.70 7.74
C SER A 49 15.80 6.61 8.53
N GLY A 50 15.21 5.61 7.86
CA GLY A 50 14.48 4.49 8.48
C GLY A 50 13.01 4.78 8.84
N ALA A 51 12.42 5.87 8.33
CA ALA A 51 11.04 6.25 8.67
C ALA A 51 10.04 5.18 8.19
N MET A 52 10.15 4.81 6.91
CA MET A 52 9.33 3.76 6.32
C MET A 52 9.71 2.40 6.91
N SER A 53 11.01 2.08 7.02
CA SER A 53 11.50 0.83 7.62
C SER A 53 10.89 0.52 8.99
N ILE A 54 10.87 1.48 9.94
CA ILE A 54 10.29 1.26 11.27
C ILE A 54 8.79 0.97 11.19
N ASN A 55 8.07 1.64 10.30
CA ASN A 55 6.64 1.40 10.12
C ASN A 55 6.37 0.05 9.44
N LEU A 56 7.21 -0.36 8.49
CA LEU A 56 7.14 -1.70 7.89
C LEU A 56 7.42 -2.79 8.94
N LEU A 57 8.44 -2.61 9.78
CA LEU A 57 8.76 -3.54 10.86
C LEU A 57 7.61 -3.72 11.85
N ASP A 58 6.92 -2.63 12.19
CA ASP A 58 5.72 -2.65 13.03
C ASP A 58 4.57 -3.39 12.33
N ALA A 59 4.35 -3.13 11.04
CA ALA A 59 3.26 -3.74 10.27
C ALA A 59 3.45 -5.25 10.03
N VAL A 60 4.67 -5.70 9.71
CA VAL A 60 4.96 -7.13 9.47
C VAL A 60 5.08 -7.94 10.76
N GLY A 61 5.44 -7.30 11.87
CA GLY A 61 5.64 -7.93 13.17
C GLY A 61 6.76 -8.98 13.18
N GLU A 62 7.01 -9.58 14.36
CA GLU A 62 8.11 -10.54 14.55
C GLU A 62 7.91 -11.87 13.80
N THR A 63 6.69 -12.15 13.34
CA THR A 63 6.36 -13.35 12.54
C THR A 63 6.55 -13.13 11.05
N GLY A 64 6.69 -11.87 10.61
CA GLY A 64 7.01 -11.52 9.24
C GLY A 64 8.50 -11.24 9.09
N HIS A 65 8.86 -10.58 7.99
CA HIS A 65 10.26 -10.22 7.74
C HIS A 65 10.35 -8.99 6.85
N LEU A 66 11.23 -8.05 7.21
CA LEU A 66 11.59 -6.93 6.35
C LEU A 66 12.99 -7.16 5.80
N THR A 67 13.15 -7.05 4.48
CA THR A 67 14.45 -6.86 3.84
C THR A 67 14.52 -5.45 3.31
N THR A 68 15.53 -4.68 3.70
CA THR A 68 15.74 -3.32 3.21
C THR A 68 17.06 -3.27 2.44
N ILE A 69 17.04 -2.71 1.24
CA ILE A 69 18.25 -2.42 0.45
C ILE A 69 18.53 -0.92 0.50
N GLU A 70 19.74 -0.54 0.89
CA GLU A 70 20.19 0.85 0.91
C GLU A 70 21.54 0.97 0.22
N MET A 71 21.62 1.82 -0.81
CA MET A 71 22.82 2.00 -1.60
C MET A 71 23.96 2.64 -0.79
N ARG A 72 23.63 3.58 0.09
CA ARG A 72 24.61 4.36 0.85
C ARG A 72 24.77 3.79 2.25
N GLY A 73 25.90 3.13 2.51
CA GLY A 73 26.17 2.51 3.82
C GLY A 73 26.12 3.47 5.03
N GLU A 74 26.27 4.78 4.84
CA GLU A 74 26.01 5.77 5.90
C GLU A 74 24.52 5.88 6.25
N PHE A 75 23.64 5.88 5.24
CA PHE A 75 22.20 5.91 5.44
C PHE A 75 21.69 4.60 6.01
N ALA A 76 22.27 3.47 5.59
CA ALA A 76 21.97 2.17 6.19
C ALA A 76 22.26 2.19 7.71
N ARG A 77 23.42 2.72 8.11
CA ARG A 77 23.77 2.88 9.54
C ARG A 77 22.81 3.81 10.29
N VAL A 78 22.35 4.90 9.66
CA VAL A 78 21.36 5.81 10.27
C VAL A 78 20.02 5.12 10.47
N ALA A 79 19.51 4.44 9.44
CA ALA A 79 18.27 3.68 9.53
C ALA A 79 18.34 2.61 10.62
N GLU A 80 19.44 1.84 10.67
CA GLU A 80 19.65 0.81 11.70
C GLU A 80 19.68 1.40 13.11
N ALA A 81 20.41 2.50 13.30
CA ALA A 81 20.50 3.18 14.59
C ALA A 81 19.14 3.72 15.05
N ASN A 82 18.37 4.34 14.16
CA ASN A 82 17.04 4.87 14.48
C ASN A 82 16.09 3.73 14.87
N ALA A 83 16.02 2.65 14.08
CA ALA A 83 15.19 1.49 14.43
C ALA A 83 15.64 0.85 15.76
N THR A 84 16.94 0.69 15.98
CA THR A 84 17.49 0.15 17.24
C THR A 84 17.11 1.00 18.44
N VAL A 85 17.16 2.33 18.32
CA VAL A 85 16.74 3.26 19.39
C VAL A 85 15.24 3.14 19.64
N TYR A 86 14.42 3.05 18.59
CA TYR A 86 12.97 2.92 18.72
C TYR A 86 12.55 1.62 19.43
N TYR A 87 13.11 0.48 19.01
CA TYR A 87 12.79 -0.84 19.57
C TYR A 87 13.59 -1.19 20.84
N GLY A 88 14.58 -0.36 21.21
CA GLY A 88 15.51 -0.62 22.32
C GLY A 88 16.53 -1.74 22.05
N SER A 89 16.45 -2.38 20.88
CA SER A 89 17.40 -3.39 20.39
C SER A 89 17.30 -3.49 18.86
N ARG A 90 18.30 -4.07 18.21
CA ARG A 90 18.24 -4.31 16.76
C ARG A 90 17.10 -5.30 16.47
N PRO A 91 16.08 -4.92 15.67
CA PRO A 91 14.98 -5.82 15.31
C PRO A 91 15.52 -7.10 14.66
N ARG A 92 15.05 -8.26 15.09
CA ARG A 92 15.54 -9.56 14.61
C ARG A 92 14.90 -10.00 13.29
N TRP A 93 13.73 -9.47 12.97
CA TRP A 93 12.98 -9.72 11.73
C TRP A 93 13.32 -8.70 10.63
N TRP A 94 14.58 -8.25 10.63
CA TRP A 94 15.06 -7.22 9.71
C TRP A 94 16.44 -7.55 9.15
N ASP A 95 16.51 -7.66 7.83
CA ASP A 95 17.76 -7.70 7.09
C ASP A 95 18.00 -6.38 6.36
N LEU A 96 19.04 -5.65 6.76
CA LEU A 96 19.48 -4.42 6.10
C LEU A 96 20.72 -4.71 5.25
N LEU A 97 20.54 -4.69 3.94
CA LEU A 97 21.57 -4.98 2.94
C LEU A 97 22.08 -3.68 2.32
N THR A 98 23.40 -3.52 2.25
CA THR A 98 24.01 -2.34 1.63
C THR A 98 24.46 -2.65 0.19
N GLY A 99 23.98 -1.88 -0.78
CA GLY A 99 24.38 -2.03 -2.16
C GLY A 99 23.37 -1.49 -3.16
N ASP A 100 23.73 -1.56 -4.44
CA ASP A 100 22.82 -1.27 -5.55
C ASP A 100 21.63 -2.24 -5.56
N PHE A 101 20.43 -1.74 -5.86
CA PHE A 101 19.21 -2.53 -5.79
C PHE A 101 19.26 -3.74 -6.72
N ASP A 102 19.60 -3.56 -7.98
CA ASP A 102 19.55 -4.67 -8.95
C ASP A 102 20.58 -5.75 -8.60
N SER A 103 21.78 -5.31 -8.22
CA SER A 103 22.87 -6.20 -7.83
C SER A 103 22.54 -7.03 -6.58
N VAL A 104 21.94 -6.40 -5.56
CA VAL A 104 21.56 -7.08 -4.31
C VAL A 104 20.30 -7.92 -4.52
N ALA A 105 19.28 -7.38 -5.18
CA ALA A 105 18.03 -8.08 -5.46
C ALA A 105 18.28 -9.34 -6.29
N ALA A 106 19.26 -9.36 -7.21
CA ALA A 106 19.65 -10.55 -7.97
C ALA A 106 20.15 -11.71 -7.09
N THR A 107 20.61 -11.44 -5.87
CA THR A 107 21.05 -12.48 -4.90
C THR A 107 19.91 -13.06 -4.07
N LEU A 108 18.73 -12.42 -4.09
CA LEU A 108 17.56 -12.84 -3.33
C LEU A 108 16.80 -13.97 -4.05
N PRO A 109 16.07 -14.82 -3.32
CA PRO A 109 15.27 -15.86 -3.92
C PRO A 109 14.11 -15.29 -4.75
N GLU A 110 13.78 -15.97 -5.85
CA GLU A 110 12.64 -15.63 -6.70
C GLU A 110 11.33 -15.83 -5.95
N HIS A 111 10.35 -14.98 -6.26
CA HIS A 111 8.99 -15.07 -5.72
C HIS A 111 8.89 -15.19 -4.19
N SER A 112 9.81 -14.53 -3.47
CA SER A 112 9.94 -14.61 -2.01
C SER A 112 9.29 -13.46 -1.26
N PHE A 113 8.98 -12.35 -1.94
CA PHE A 113 8.40 -11.17 -1.32
C PHE A 113 6.91 -11.03 -1.62
N ASP A 114 6.12 -10.81 -0.58
CA ASP A 114 4.70 -10.50 -0.70
C ASP A 114 4.48 -9.09 -1.25
N ARG A 115 5.34 -8.16 -0.85
CA ARG A 115 5.22 -6.71 -1.10
C ARG A 115 6.58 -6.09 -1.36
N ILE A 116 6.61 -5.09 -2.23
CA ILE A 116 7.81 -4.29 -2.50
C ILE A 116 7.47 -2.81 -2.35
N MET A 117 8.29 -2.08 -1.60
CA MET A 117 8.24 -0.63 -1.46
C MET A 117 9.53 0.01 -2.02
N LEU A 118 9.40 0.88 -3.02
CA LEU A 118 10.53 1.62 -3.61
C LEU A 118 10.40 3.12 -3.35
N ASP A 119 11.35 3.69 -2.61
CA ASP A 119 11.50 5.14 -2.41
C ASP A 119 12.86 5.60 -2.94
N MET A 120 12.94 5.84 -4.24
CA MET A 120 14.18 6.17 -4.93
C MET A 120 13.96 7.03 -6.18
N LEU A 121 15.05 7.54 -6.74
CA LEU A 121 15.00 8.48 -7.86
C LEU A 121 14.52 7.85 -9.18
N ASP A 122 14.79 6.57 -9.40
CA ASP A 122 14.59 5.90 -10.69
C ASP A 122 13.97 4.49 -10.60
N PRO A 123 12.80 4.33 -9.95
CA PRO A 123 12.19 3.01 -9.73
C PRO A 123 11.84 2.27 -11.03
N TRP A 124 11.62 2.97 -12.15
CA TRP A 124 11.36 2.36 -13.46
C TRP A 124 12.52 1.48 -13.96
N ASN A 125 13.75 1.75 -13.52
CA ASN A 125 14.92 0.95 -13.89
C ASN A 125 15.03 -0.36 -13.08
N ARG A 126 14.18 -0.54 -12.06
CA ARG A 126 14.26 -1.65 -11.10
C ARG A 126 13.18 -2.71 -11.29
N LEU A 127 12.26 -2.47 -12.23
CA LEU A 127 11.05 -3.28 -12.41
C LEU A 127 11.35 -4.74 -12.75
N GLU A 128 12.43 -5.01 -13.49
CA GLU A 128 12.83 -6.38 -13.83
C GLU A 128 13.20 -7.19 -12.58
N GLN A 129 14.12 -6.67 -11.76
CA GLN A 129 14.53 -7.35 -10.53
C GLN A 129 13.41 -7.36 -9.47
N ALA A 130 12.61 -6.30 -9.39
CA ALA A 130 11.43 -6.28 -8.53
C ALA A 130 10.42 -7.37 -8.92
N TYR A 131 10.17 -7.56 -10.22
CA TYR A 131 9.25 -8.60 -10.71
C TYR A 131 9.79 -10.01 -10.42
N ARG A 132 11.11 -10.20 -10.56
CA ARG A 132 11.76 -11.50 -10.30
C ARG A 132 11.58 -11.97 -8.85
N VAL A 133 11.74 -11.06 -7.90
CA VAL A 133 11.74 -11.41 -6.46
C VAL A 133 10.35 -11.39 -5.83
N ILE A 134 9.38 -10.68 -6.43
CA ILE A 134 8.01 -10.61 -5.90
C ILE A 134 7.22 -11.88 -6.23
N ALA A 135 6.40 -12.34 -5.27
CA ALA A 135 5.46 -13.42 -5.51
C ALA A 135 4.37 -13.00 -6.53
N PRO A 136 3.85 -13.93 -7.35
CA PRO A 136 2.71 -13.66 -8.21
C PRO A 136 1.53 -13.04 -7.44
N GLY A 137 0.96 -11.96 -7.97
CA GLY A 137 -0.11 -11.20 -7.32
C GLY A 137 0.34 -10.28 -6.18
N GLY A 138 1.64 -10.27 -5.85
CA GLY A 138 2.24 -9.34 -4.89
C GLY A 138 2.10 -7.89 -5.32
N VAL A 139 2.23 -6.98 -4.36
CA VAL A 139 1.98 -5.54 -4.57
C VAL A 139 3.30 -4.78 -4.58
N LEU A 140 3.53 -4.02 -5.65
CA LEU A 140 4.58 -3.02 -5.75
C LEU A 140 4.00 -1.64 -5.44
N ILE A 141 4.67 -0.91 -4.55
CA ILE A 141 4.38 0.47 -4.21
C ILE A 141 5.64 1.29 -4.48
N CYS A 142 5.51 2.36 -5.26
CA CYS A 142 6.59 3.29 -5.54
C CYS A 142 6.20 4.69 -5.07
N TYR A 143 7.14 5.37 -4.41
CA TYR A 143 7.00 6.78 -4.07
C TYR A 143 7.87 7.64 -4.99
N VAL A 144 7.26 8.62 -5.65
CA VAL A 144 7.94 9.53 -6.57
C VAL A 144 7.49 10.96 -6.33
N THR A 145 8.37 11.95 -6.50
CA THR A 145 8.07 13.33 -6.07
C THR A 145 7.68 14.24 -7.23
N THR A 146 8.06 13.91 -8.47
CA THR A 146 7.75 14.71 -9.65
C THR A 146 6.77 14.01 -10.60
N THR A 147 6.02 14.82 -11.35
CA THR A 147 5.12 14.33 -12.40
C THR A 147 5.87 13.66 -13.56
N THR A 148 7.14 14.04 -13.81
CA THR A 148 8.00 13.40 -14.81
C THR A 148 8.44 12.00 -14.37
N GLN A 149 8.79 11.82 -13.09
CA GLN A 149 9.06 10.50 -12.53
C GLN A 149 7.82 9.62 -12.56
N LEU A 150 6.66 10.18 -12.17
CA LEU A 150 5.37 9.52 -12.21
C LEU A 150 5.04 9.01 -13.63
N SER A 151 5.10 9.90 -14.62
CA SER A 151 4.80 9.54 -16.02
C SER A 151 5.73 8.44 -16.50
N ARG A 152 7.04 8.57 -16.28
CA ARG A 152 8.02 7.55 -16.70
C ARG A 152 7.81 6.19 -16.04
N LEU A 153 7.49 6.17 -14.75
CA LEU A 153 7.20 4.93 -14.03
C LEU A 153 5.91 4.28 -14.53
N ALA A 154 4.85 5.05 -14.75
CA ALA A 154 3.58 4.54 -15.24
C ALA A 154 3.74 3.89 -16.63
N GLU A 155 4.45 4.54 -17.55
CA GLU A 155 4.72 3.96 -18.87
C GLU A 155 5.59 2.70 -18.76
N ALA A 156 6.66 2.72 -17.95
CA ALA A 156 7.52 1.54 -17.79
C ALA A 156 6.77 0.33 -17.22
N LEU A 157 5.83 0.55 -16.28
CA LEU A 157 4.95 -0.51 -15.76
C LEU A 157 4.06 -1.07 -16.87
N ARG A 158 3.44 -0.22 -17.71
CA ARG A 158 2.60 -0.64 -18.83
C ARG A 158 3.38 -1.40 -19.91
N GLU A 159 4.56 -0.89 -20.27
CA GLU A 159 5.45 -1.46 -21.28
C GLU A 159 5.95 -2.84 -20.88
N SER A 160 6.18 -3.08 -19.58
CA SER A 160 6.65 -4.37 -19.07
C SER A 160 5.69 -5.53 -19.36
N GLY A 161 4.38 -5.27 -19.47
CA GLY A 161 3.33 -6.27 -19.67
C GLY A 161 3.07 -7.21 -18.48
N VAL A 162 3.90 -7.18 -17.45
CA VAL A 162 3.86 -8.10 -16.29
C VAL A 162 3.39 -7.44 -15.00
N TRP A 163 3.05 -6.15 -15.06
CA TRP A 163 2.46 -5.37 -13.98
C TRP A 163 1.04 -4.94 -14.38
N THR A 164 0.09 -4.98 -13.45
CA THR A 164 -1.26 -4.45 -13.70
C THR A 164 -1.23 -2.95 -13.99
N GLU A 165 -2.34 -2.43 -14.54
CA GLU A 165 -2.50 -0.98 -14.72
C GLU A 165 -2.17 -0.23 -13.40
N PRO A 166 -1.22 0.72 -13.44
CA PRO A 166 -0.81 1.44 -12.24
C PRO A 166 -1.94 2.32 -11.70
N ASP A 167 -2.23 2.17 -10.41
CA ASP A 167 -3.07 3.09 -9.66
C ASP A 167 -2.20 4.21 -9.07
N VAL A 168 -2.61 5.46 -9.27
CA VAL A 168 -1.80 6.64 -8.94
C VAL A 168 -2.60 7.56 -8.05
N GLN A 169 -2.01 7.93 -6.91
CA GLN A 169 -2.65 8.84 -5.97
C GLN A 169 -1.67 9.80 -5.30
N GLU A 170 -2.21 10.92 -4.85
CA GLU A 170 -1.58 11.83 -3.89
C GLU A 170 -2.56 12.11 -2.75
N THR A 171 -2.04 12.48 -1.59
CA THR A 171 -2.87 12.80 -0.41
C THR A 171 -2.50 14.18 0.14
N LEU A 172 -3.50 15.05 0.25
CA LEU A 172 -3.38 16.35 0.88
C LEU A 172 -3.94 16.31 2.31
N GLU A 173 -3.14 16.74 3.28
CA GLU A 173 -3.54 16.85 4.69
C GLU A 173 -3.59 18.32 5.10
N ARG A 174 -4.70 18.75 5.70
CA ARG A 174 -4.90 20.14 6.15
C ARG A 174 -5.46 20.15 7.56
N ASN A 175 -4.67 20.68 8.48
CA ASN A 175 -5.06 20.84 9.88
C ASN A 175 -6.10 21.94 10.07
N TRP A 176 -6.82 21.87 11.18
CA TRP A 176 -7.86 22.80 11.56
C TRP A 176 -7.58 23.41 12.92
N LYS A 177 -7.78 24.72 13.00
CA LYS A 177 -7.92 25.42 14.27
C LYS A 177 -9.35 25.26 14.77
N VAL A 178 -9.51 24.70 15.95
CA VAL A 178 -10.82 24.55 16.62
C VAL A 178 -10.74 25.21 18.00
N GLN A 179 -11.00 26.53 18.06
CA GLN A 179 -10.92 27.31 19.29
C GLN A 179 -12.11 28.26 19.45
N GLY A 180 -13.08 27.89 20.31
CA GLY A 180 -14.29 28.69 20.52
C GLY A 180 -15.04 28.93 19.20
N LEU A 181 -15.27 30.19 18.84
CA LEU A 181 -15.87 30.58 17.56
C LEU A 181 -14.89 30.56 16.38
N ALA A 182 -13.58 30.50 16.64
CA ALA A 182 -12.56 30.41 15.60
C ALA A 182 -12.36 28.94 15.18
N VAL A 183 -13.31 28.45 14.37
CA VAL A 183 -13.25 27.13 13.73
C VAL A 183 -12.98 27.33 12.25
N ARG A 184 -11.78 27.00 11.80
CA ARG A 184 -11.37 27.13 10.39
C ARG A 184 -10.14 26.27 10.11
N PRO A 185 -9.86 25.94 8.85
CA PRO A 185 -8.60 25.33 8.51
C PRO A 185 -7.41 26.25 8.83
N ASP A 186 -6.23 25.65 8.97
CA ASP A 186 -4.98 26.39 9.04
C ASP A 186 -4.70 27.14 7.74
N HIS A 187 -3.98 28.25 7.88
CA HIS A 187 -3.63 29.12 6.76
C HIS A 187 -2.47 28.56 5.93
N GLN A 188 -1.61 27.75 6.54
CA GLN A 188 -0.48 27.10 5.88
C GLN A 188 -0.68 25.59 5.94
N MET A 189 -0.33 24.91 4.86
CA MET A 189 -0.29 23.46 4.77
C MET A 189 0.88 23.05 3.87
N ILE A 190 1.29 21.78 3.98
CA ILE A 190 2.21 21.18 3.03
C ILE A 190 1.40 20.89 1.76
N GLY A 191 1.78 21.55 0.66
CA GLY A 191 1.04 21.46 -0.60
C GLY A 191 1.30 20.16 -1.38
N HIS A 192 2.49 19.58 -1.24
CA HIS A 192 2.88 18.35 -1.92
C HIS A 192 3.99 17.64 -1.15
N THR A 193 4.02 16.32 -1.24
CA THR A 193 5.12 15.48 -0.74
C THR A 193 5.59 14.53 -1.84
N GLY A 194 4.67 13.73 -2.37
CA GLY A 194 4.92 12.81 -3.46
C GLY A 194 3.65 12.10 -3.91
N PHE A 195 3.77 11.38 -5.01
CA PHE A 195 2.78 10.48 -5.55
C PHE A 195 3.10 9.05 -5.12
N LEU A 196 2.06 8.27 -4.87
CA LEU A 196 2.12 6.84 -4.71
C LEU A 196 1.62 6.17 -5.98
N VAL A 197 2.43 5.25 -6.51
CA VAL A 197 2.09 4.41 -7.65
C VAL A 197 2.02 2.98 -7.18
N VAL A 198 0.89 2.32 -7.39
CA VAL A 198 0.62 0.97 -6.93
C VAL A 198 0.34 0.08 -8.13
N SER A 199 0.98 -1.08 -8.19
CA SER A 199 0.70 -2.10 -9.20
C SER A 199 0.87 -3.50 -8.62
N ARG A 200 0.27 -4.50 -9.26
CA ARG A 200 0.35 -5.91 -8.86
C ARG A 200 1.10 -6.73 -9.91
N ALA A 201 1.91 -7.67 -9.44
CA ALA A 201 2.65 -8.57 -10.31
C ALA A 201 1.71 -9.60 -10.94
N MET A 202 1.80 -9.77 -12.26
CA MET A 202 1.12 -10.84 -12.97
C MET A 202 1.82 -12.18 -12.71
N ALA A 203 1.07 -13.28 -12.67
CA ALA A 203 1.66 -14.61 -12.66
C ALA A 203 2.41 -14.88 -13.97
N GLU A 204 3.42 -15.75 -13.91
CA GLU A 204 4.20 -16.13 -15.08
C GLU A 204 3.30 -16.67 -16.20
N GLY A 205 3.52 -16.19 -17.43
CA GLY A 205 2.71 -16.56 -18.60
C GLY A 205 1.37 -15.84 -18.72
N PHE A 206 1.02 -14.94 -17.79
CA PHE A 206 -0.18 -14.10 -17.89
C PHE A 206 0.19 -12.65 -18.19
N GLU A 207 -0.43 -12.08 -19.21
CA GLU A 207 -0.27 -10.66 -19.52
C GLU A 207 -1.26 -9.81 -18.72
N ALA A 208 -0.82 -8.61 -18.35
CA ALA A 208 -1.69 -7.61 -17.75
C ALA A 208 -2.86 -7.26 -18.67
N LEU A 209 -4.06 -7.19 -18.09
CA LEU A 209 -5.26 -6.75 -18.80
C LEU A 209 -5.09 -5.29 -19.20
N LYS A 210 -4.83 -5.05 -20.48
CA LYS A 210 -4.83 -3.70 -21.04
C LYS A 210 -6.26 -3.19 -21.04
N LYS A 211 -6.52 -2.11 -20.29
CA LYS A 211 -7.77 -1.37 -20.43
C LYS A 211 -7.84 -0.97 -21.91
N ARG A 212 -8.89 -1.39 -22.64
CA ARG A 212 -9.12 -0.88 -24.00
C ARG A 212 -9.30 0.63 -23.85
N GLU A 213 -8.26 1.37 -24.18
CA GLU A 213 -8.35 2.81 -24.30
C GLU A 213 -9.40 3.09 -25.36
N ARG A 214 -10.56 3.58 -24.92
CA ARG A 214 -11.22 4.56 -25.75
C ARG A 214 -10.32 5.79 -25.59
N PRO A 215 -9.70 6.28 -26.66
CA PRO A 215 -8.87 7.47 -26.57
C PRO A 215 -9.68 8.53 -25.83
N ALA A 216 -9.22 8.92 -24.64
CA ALA A 216 -9.73 10.13 -24.02
C ALA A 216 -9.32 11.24 -24.98
N LYS A 217 -10.26 12.13 -25.36
CA LYS A 217 -9.99 13.20 -26.34
C LYS A 217 -8.83 14.14 -25.93
N ASP A 218 -8.34 14.05 -24.69
CA ASP A 218 -7.20 14.82 -24.13
C ASP A 218 -5.81 14.18 -24.34
N THR A 219 -5.69 12.95 -24.84
CA THR A 219 -4.37 12.31 -25.07
C THR A 219 -3.78 12.58 -26.46
N THR A 220 -4.48 13.32 -27.31
CA THR A 220 -3.90 13.87 -28.55
C THR A 220 -3.16 15.16 -28.23
N SER A 221 -1.84 15.09 -28.23
CA SER A 221 -0.95 16.23 -28.05
C SER A 221 -0.89 17.13 -29.29
N ASP A 222 -2.03 17.58 -29.81
CA ASP A 222 -2.13 18.66 -30.82
C ASP A 222 -3.55 19.23 -30.83
N ILE A 223 -3.79 20.25 -29.99
CA ILE A 223 -5.07 20.99 -29.91
C ILE A 223 -5.26 21.90 -31.15
N ASP A 224 -4.18 22.14 -31.91
CA ASP A 224 -4.15 23.13 -32.99
C ASP A 224 -4.68 22.62 -34.35
N GLU A 225 -5.02 21.33 -34.49
CA GLU A 225 -5.49 20.76 -35.77
C GLU A 225 -7.02 20.72 -35.95
N MET A 226 -7.82 21.24 -35.00
CA MET A 226 -9.28 21.13 -35.07
C MET A 226 -9.99 22.34 -35.70
N THR A 227 -10.77 22.08 -36.74
CA THR A 227 -11.64 23.07 -37.38
C THR A 227 -12.82 23.49 -36.47
N ALA A 228 -13.44 24.64 -36.75
CA ALA A 228 -14.53 25.17 -35.93
C ALA A 228 -15.81 24.29 -35.98
N GLU A 229 -16.04 23.57 -37.08
CA GLU A 229 -17.17 22.65 -37.24
C GLU A 229 -17.02 21.38 -36.39
N GLU A 230 -15.79 20.85 -36.28
CA GLU A 230 -15.48 19.68 -35.44
C GLU A 230 -15.66 19.99 -33.95
N ARG A 231 -15.42 21.24 -33.54
CA ARG A 231 -15.69 21.73 -32.17
C ARG A 231 -17.18 21.82 -31.86
N ALA A 232 -18.01 22.24 -32.81
CA ALA A 232 -19.46 22.36 -32.59
C ALA A 232 -20.14 20.99 -32.46
N ALA A 233 -19.73 20.01 -33.26
CA ALA A 233 -20.24 18.63 -33.17
C ALA A 233 -19.82 17.92 -31.86
N GLN A 234 -18.66 18.28 -31.29
CA GLN A 234 -18.21 17.77 -30.00
C GLN A 234 -19.05 18.24 -28.81
N LEU A 235 -19.61 19.46 -28.87
CA LEU A 235 -20.44 20.04 -27.81
C LEU A 235 -21.78 19.30 -27.64
N GLU A 236 -22.33 18.76 -28.73
CA GLU A 236 -23.61 18.04 -28.74
C GLU A 236 -23.47 16.58 -28.23
N GLU A 237 -22.27 16.00 -28.33
CA GLU A 237 -21.96 14.62 -27.92
C GLU A 237 -21.65 14.49 -26.41
N LEU A 238 -21.47 15.61 -25.71
CA LEU A 238 -21.11 15.69 -24.28
C LEU A 238 -22.30 15.51 -23.33
N GLU A 239 -23.52 15.26 -23.82
CA GLU A 239 -24.65 14.94 -22.96
C GLU A 239 -24.52 13.52 -22.35
N LEU A 240 -24.47 13.46 -21.02
CA LEU A 240 -24.32 12.23 -20.25
C LEU A 240 -25.48 11.25 -20.54
N ARG A 241 -25.13 10.04 -20.99
CA ARG A 241 -26.05 8.90 -21.01
C ARG A 241 -26.07 8.19 -19.65
N ASP A 242 -27.26 8.03 -19.09
CA ASP A 242 -27.50 7.24 -17.89
C ASP A 242 -27.12 5.76 -18.05
N ILE A 243 -26.67 5.18 -16.95
CA ILE A 243 -26.33 3.75 -16.86
C ILE A 243 -27.62 2.93 -17.06
N SER A 244 -27.71 2.19 -18.16
CA SER A 244 -28.91 1.39 -18.43
C SER A 244 -29.00 0.14 -17.54
N ASP A 245 -30.23 -0.27 -17.24
CA ASP A 245 -30.63 -1.50 -16.52
C ASP A 245 -29.94 -2.79 -16.99
N ARG A 246 -29.32 -2.76 -18.16
CA ARG A 246 -28.53 -3.86 -18.71
C ARG A 246 -27.22 -4.06 -17.96
N LYS A 247 -26.59 -2.99 -17.47
CA LYS A 247 -25.34 -3.05 -16.70
C LYS A 247 -25.59 -3.65 -15.32
N LEU A 248 -26.66 -3.22 -14.64
CA LEU A 248 -27.07 -3.76 -13.35
C LEU A 248 -27.36 -5.27 -13.42
N ARG A 249 -28.11 -5.70 -14.44
CA ARG A 249 -28.41 -7.12 -14.67
C ARG A 249 -27.17 -7.98 -14.96
N LYS A 250 -26.13 -7.40 -15.56
CA LYS A 250 -24.86 -8.11 -15.77
C LYS A 250 -24.10 -8.25 -14.45
N VAL A 251 -24.01 -7.17 -13.69
CA VAL A 251 -23.32 -7.15 -12.39
C VAL A 251 -23.93 -8.17 -11.42
N LEU A 252 -25.26 -8.22 -11.30
CA LEU A 252 -25.94 -9.20 -10.44
C LEU A 252 -25.61 -10.65 -10.84
N ARG A 253 -25.61 -10.94 -12.14
CA ARG A 253 -25.32 -12.28 -12.66
C ARG A 253 -23.87 -12.73 -12.38
N ASP A 254 -22.93 -11.80 -12.52
CA ASP A 254 -21.51 -12.07 -12.25
C ASP A 254 -21.28 -12.28 -10.73
N LEU A 255 -21.99 -11.55 -9.87
CA LEU A 255 -21.97 -11.73 -8.41
C LEU A 255 -22.59 -13.06 -7.97
N ASP A 256 -23.75 -13.44 -8.50
CA ASP A 256 -24.41 -14.71 -8.17
C ASP A 256 -23.51 -15.91 -8.50
N ALA A 257 -22.77 -15.84 -9.60
CA ALA A 257 -21.81 -16.87 -10.00
C ALA A 257 -20.61 -16.96 -9.05
N GLN A 258 -20.13 -15.82 -8.53
CA GLN A 258 -19.04 -15.80 -7.55
C GLN A 258 -19.49 -16.34 -6.19
N VAL A 259 -20.70 -16.00 -5.75
CA VAL A 259 -21.28 -16.50 -4.50
C VAL A 259 -21.46 -18.02 -4.56
N ALA A 260 -21.94 -18.55 -5.69
CA ALA A 260 -22.11 -20.00 -5.88
C ALA A 260 -20.79 -20.79 -5.92
N ALA A 261 -19.66 -20.13 -6.14
CA ALA A 261 -18.33 -20.74 -6.18
C ALA A 261 -17.60 -20.72 -4.83
N LEU A 262 -18.19 -20.12 -3.80
CA LEU A 262 -17.65 -20.16 -2.44
C LEU A 262 -17.96 -21.53 -1.81
N PRO A 263 -17.01 -22.15 -1.09
CA PRO A 263 -17.27 -23.38 -0.35
C PRO A 263 -18.22 -23.11 0.83
N ASP A 264 -19.24 -23.97 1.00
CA ASP A 264 -20.19 -23.90 2.11
C ASP A 264 -19.46 -24.02 3.46
N THR A 265 -19.33 -22.91 4.18
CA THR A 265 -18.98 -22.90 5.61
C THR A 265 -20.25 -22.95 6.47
N GLU A 266 -21.07 -23.99 6.29
CA GLU A 266 -22.08 -24.37 7.29
C GLU A 266 -21.97 -25.87 7.57
N GLY A 267 -21.18 -26.20 8.61
CA GLY A 267 -20.99 -27.59 9.02
C GLY A 267 -19.94 -27.78 10.11
N ALA A 268 -19.90 -26.95 11.15
CA ALA A 268 -19.05 -27.19 12.32
C ALA A 268 -19.55 -26.49 13.60
N ALA A 269 -20.80 -26.75 14.00
CA ALA A 269 -21.24 -26.56 15.38
C ALA A 269 -22.58 -27.26 15.63
N ASP A 270 -22.60 -28.60 15.59
CA ASP A 270 -23.58 -29.32 16.40
C ASP A 270 -22.98 -30.64 16.92
N ALA A 271 -22.53 -30.59 18.17
CA ALA A 271 -22.27 -31.75 19.01
C ALA A 271 -22.38 -31.27 20.47
N THR A 272 -23.60 -30.91 20.88
CA THR A 272 -23.97 -30.95 22.30
C THR A 272 -24.72 -32.23 22.57
N ASP A 273 -23.99 -33.28 22.93
CA ASP A 273 -24.53 -34.46 23.60
C ASP A 273 -23.90 -34.56 24.99
N VAL A 274 -24.63 -34.12 26.01
CA VAL A 274 -24.57 -34.76 27.32
C VAL A 274 -26.01 -34.81 27.85
N GLY A 275 -26.61 -35.99 27.70
CA GLY A 275 -27.97 -36.29 28.12
C GLY A 275 -28.24 -36.06 29.61
N GLY A 276 -29.51 -35.73 29.89
CA GLY A 276 -30.07 -35.66 31.23
C GLY A 276 -30.61 -36.99 31.72
N SER A 277 -30.43 -37.24 33.03
CA SER A 277 -31.47 -37.61 34.01
C SER A 277 -30.78 -38.27 35.22
N ASP A 278 -30.95 -37.73 36.43
CA ASP A 278 -31.96 -38.27 37.36
C ASP A 278 -32.07 -37.40 38.63
N VAL A 279 -33.21 -37.55 39.29
CA VAL A 279 -33.79 -36.76 40.37
C VAL A 279 -33.21 -37.16 41.73
N GLY A 280 -32.98 -36.19 42.63
CA GLY A 280 -32.64 -36.44 44.03
C GLY A 280 -32.87 -35.25 44.94
N VAL A 281 -34.06 -35.16 45.54
CA VAL A 281 -34.43 -34.22 46.61
C VAL A 281 -33.81 -34.66 47.94
N THR A 282 -33.22 -33.70 48.68
CA THR A 282 -33.06 -33.54 50.15
C THR A 282 -31.84 -32.61 50.35
N GLY A 283 -31.86 -31.44 50.97
CA GLY A 283 -32.39 -31.06 52.28
C GLY A 283 -31.18 -30.71 53.18
N GLY A 284 -30.97 -29.44 53.58
CA GLY A 284 -29.99 -29.10 54.62
C GLY A 284 -29.33 -27.71 54.58
N ALA A 285 -29.86 -26.82 55.41
CA ALA A 285 -29.31 -25.66 56.14
C ALA A 285 -27.80 -25.26 56.09
N GLY A 286 -27.56 -23.94 56.21
CA GLY A 286 -26.36 -23.29 56.80
C GLY A 286 -25.79 -22.15 55.94
N VAL A 287 -26.09 -20.85 56.17
CA VAL A 287 -25.55 -19.90 57.18
C VAL A 287 -24.08 -19.48 56.94
N LEU A 288 -23.91 -18.18 56.67
CA LEU A 288 -22.76 -17.26 56.86
C LEU A 288 -21.31 -17.73 56.59
N MET A 289 -20.62 -17.08 55.66
CA MET A 289 -19.79 -15.87 55.87
C MET A 289 -19.40 -15.25 54.53
#